data_AF-A0A2M7S762-F1
#
_entry.id   AF-A0A2M7S762-F1
#
_cell.length_a   1.000
_cell.length_b   1.000
_cell.length_c   1.000
_cell.angle_alpha   90.00
_cell.angle_beta   90.00
_cell.angle_gamma   90.00
#
_symmetry.space_group_name_H-M   'P 1'
#
loop_
_entity.id
_entity.type
_entity.pdbx_description
1 polymer ?
#
loop_
_entity_poly.entity_id
_entity_poly.type
_entity_poly.pdbx_seq_one_letter_code
_entity_poly.pdbx_strand_id
1 'polypeptide(L)' 'MNRILVKEPEVIMRHGKPSAVILDINSYRELLERAEDVEDLEELKQLRKKPLKFRKLSEFVKEYSLNV' A
#
# COMPACT_ATOMS: atom_id res chain seq x y z
N MET A 1 18.02 -6.66 11.24
CA MET A 1 17.09 -5.51 11.24
C MET A 1 17.90 -4.26 10.96
N ASN A 2 17.98 -3.83 9.69
CA ASN A 2 18.67 -2.59 9.36
C ASN A 2 17.76 -1.42 9.72
N ARG A 3 18.14 -0.65 10.75
CA ARG A 3 17.53 0.66 11.00
C ARG A 3 17.92 1.57 9.85
N ILE A 4 17.00 1.74 8.90
CA ILE A 4 17.05 2.86 7.97
C ILE A 4 16.94 4.11 8.85
N LEU A 5 17.94 4.98 8.80
CA LEU A 5 17.91 6.27 9.50
C LEU A 5 16.80 7.11 8.85
N VAL A 6 15.58 7.00 9.39
CA VAL A 6 14.48 7.87 8.98
C VAL A 6 14.86 9.28 9.39
N LYS A 7 15.22 10.12 8.41
CA LYS A 7 15.36 11.55 8.67
C LYS A 7 13.99 12.10 9.09
N GLU A 8 14.00 13.00 10.05
CA GLU A 8 12.78 13.72 10.41
C GLU A 8 12.24 14.45 9.17
N PRO A 9 10.92 14.39 8.91
CA PRO A 9 10.29 15.16 7.84
C PRO A 9 10.55 16.66 7.97
N GLU A 10 10.97 17.32 6.90
CA GLU A 10 11.13 18.77 6.88
C GLU A 10 9.88 19.43 6.31
N VAL A 11 9.45 20.56 6.88
CA VAL A 11 8.24 21.28 6.44
C VAL A 11 8.60 22.51 5.61
N ILE A 12 8.01 22.63 4.42
CA ILE A 12 8.18 23.80 3.54
C ILE A 12 7.10 24.84 3.87
N MET A 13 7.54 26.02 4.31
CA MET A 13 6.69 27.17 4.60
C MET A 13 6.48 28.07 3.37
N ARG A 14 5.24 28.53 3.15
CA ARG A 14 4.87 29.53 2.14
C ARG A 14 3.97 30.58 2.77
N HIS A 15 4.37 31.85 2.71
CA HIS A 15 3.67 32.98 3.36
C HIS A 15 3.41 32.75 4.87
N GLY A 16 4.38 32.17 5.57
CA GLY A 16 4.26 31.86 7.00
C GLY A 16 3.35 30.67 7.33
N LYS A 17 2.87 29.92 6.32
CA LYS A 17 2.02 28.73 6.52
C LYS A 17 2.68 27.47 5.96
N PRO A 18 2.52 26.30 6.59
CA PRO A 18 3.01 25.04 6.05
C PRO A 18 2.30 24.73 4.72
N SER A 19 3.08 24.33 3.72
CA SER A 19 2.57 24.12 2.36
C SER A 19 2.96 22.78 1.75
N ALA A 20 4.07 22.19 2.19
CA ALA A 20 4.52 20.87 1.75
C ALA A 20 5.47 20.26 2.80
N VAL A 21 5.82 18.99 2.61
CA VAL A 21 6.83 18.27 3.42
C VAL A 21 7.85 17.59 2.52
N ILE A 22 9.10 17.55 2.96
CA ILE A 22 10.18 16.77 2.35
C ILE A 22 10.33 15.49 3.17
N LEU A 23 10.26 14.36 2.49
CA LEU A 23 10.32 13.03 3.08
C LEU A 23 11.40 12.21 2.38
N ASP A 24 11.96 11.23 3.10
CA ASP A 24 12.70 10.15 2.43
C ASP A 24 11.77 9.41 1.47
N ILE A 25 12.28 9.05 0.30
CA ILE A 25 11.48 8.40 -0.74
C ILE A 25 10.91 7.05 -0.28
N ASN A 26 11.62 6.32 0.58
CA ASN A 26 11.13 5.05 1.10
C ASN A 26 10.00 5.27 2.11
N SER A 27 10.12 6.30 2.96
CA SER A 27 9.04 6.68 3.87
C SER A 27 7.79 7.13 3.11
N TYR A 28 7.94 7.88 2.02
CA TYR A 28 6.81 8.23 1.15
C TYR A 28 6.15 7.00 0.54
N ARG A 29 6.93 6.05 0.03
CA ARG A 29 6.40 4.79 -0.54
C ARG A 29 5.66 3.97 0.50
N GLU A 30 6.20 3.83 1.70
CA GLU A 30 5.53 3.13 2.80
C GLU A 30 4.20 3.82 3.18
N LEU A 31 4.14 5.16 3.15
CA LEU A 31 2.88 5.89 3.38
C LEU A 31 1.84 5.60 2.30
N LEU A 32 2.24 5.45 1.03
CA LEU A 32 1.34 5.05 -0.05
C LEU A 32 0.83 3.62 0.14
N GLU A 33 1.73 2.67 0.41
CA GLU A 33 1.35 1.27 0.68
C GLU A 33 0.34 1.17 1.83
N ARG A 34 0.57 1.92 2.93
CA ARG A 34 -0.37 1.95 4.06
C ARG A 34 -1.72 2.57 3.72
N ALA A 35 -1.77 3.51 2.77
CA ALA A 35 -3.03 4.09 2.32
C ALA A 35 -3.82 3.07 1.49
N GLU A 36 -3.13 2.34 0.60
CA GLU A 36 -3.71 1.23 -0.18
C GLU A 36 -4.19 0.09 0.71
N ASP A 37 -3.40 -0.30 1.74
CA ASP A 37 -3.77 -1.33 2.72
C ASP A 37 -5.14 -1.05 3.38
N VAL A 38 -5.46 0.22 3.64
CA VAL A 38 -6.74 0.60 4.24
C VAL A 38 -7.90 0.36 3.29
N GLU A 39 -7.71 0.64 2.00
CA GLU A 39 -8.70 0.38 0.96
C GLU A 39 -8.89 -1.13 0.74
N ASP A 40 -7.80 -1.88 0.66
CA ASP A 40 -7.79 -3.34 0.54
C ASP A 40 -8.52 -4.01 1.72
N LEU A 41 -8.29 -3.53 2.94
CA LEU A 41 -8.98 -4.03 4.13
C LEU A 41 -10.49 -3.79 4.06
N GLU A 42 -10.92 -2.66 3.51
CA GLU A 42 -12.34 -2.37 3.34
C GLU A 42 -12.94 -3.28 2.26
N GLU A 43 -12.26 -3.49 1.13
CA GLU A 43 -12.69 -4.43 0.11
C GLU A 43 -12.83 -5.86 0.67
N LEU A 44 -11.84 -6.33 1.44
CA LEU A 44 -11.90 -7.63 2.11
C LEU A 44 -13.10 -7.76 3.05
N LYS A 45 -13.47 -6.69 3.79
CA LYS A 45 -14.69 -6.71 4.60
C LYS A 45 -15.94 -6.83 3.74
N GLN A 46 -16.00 -6.12 2.61
CA GLN A 46 -17.14 -6.22 1.69
C GLN A 46 -17.25 -7.63 1.08
N LEU A 47 -16.15 -8.22 0.66
CA LEU A 47 -16.09 -9.59 0.14
C LEU A 47 -16.58 -10.61 1.17
N ARG A 48 -16.19 -10.45 2.44
CA ARG A 48 -16.61 -11.32 3.54
C ARG A 48 -18.10 -11.24 3.89
N LYS A 49 -18.86 -10.27 3.36
CA LYS A 49 -20.32 -10.20 3.54
C LYS A 49 -21.07 -11.33 2.83
N LYS A 50 -20.44 -12.02 1.88
CA LYS A 50 -21.01 -13.15 1.15
C LYS A 50 -20.10 -14.39 1.30
N PRO A 51 -20.62 -15.62 1.20
CA PRO A 51 -19.79 -16.81 1.19
C PRO A 51 -18.76 -16.76 0.05
N LEU A 52 -17.48 -16.86 0.40
CA LEU A 52 -16.38 -16.84 -0.56
C LEU A 52 -16.17 -18.22 -1.18
N LYS A 53 -15.85 -18.24 -2.47
CA LYS A 53 -15.41 -19.45 -3.18
C LYS A 53 -13.93 -19.30 -3.47
N PHE A 54 -13.15 -20.26 -2.99
CA PHE A 54 -11.72 -20.32 -3.21
C PHE A 54 -11.40 -21.42 -4.23
N ARG A 55 -10.36 -21.22 -5.00
CA ARG A 55 -9.76 -22.23 -5.88
C ARG A 55 -8.31 -22.48 -5.47
N LYS A 56 -7.76 -23.64 -5.82
CA LYS A 56 -6.35 -23.90 -5.54
C LYS A 56 -5.48 -22.99 -6.40
N LEU A 57 -4.36 -22.53 -5.85
CA LEU A 57 -3.40 -21.74 -6.62
C LEU A 57 -2.92 -22.48 -7.87
N SER A 58 -2.72 -23.80 -7.77
CA SER A 58 -2.33 -24.64 -8.92
C SER A 58 -3.39 -24.70 -10.02
N GLU A 59 -4.67 -24.60 -9.68
CA GLU A 59 -5.77 -24.54 -10.67
C GLU A 59 -5.78 -23.18 -11.36
N PHE A 60 -5.59 -22.10 -10.61
CA PHE A 60 -5.45 -20.75 -11.16
C PHE A 60 -4.26 -20.65 -12.12
N VAL A 61 -3.08 -21.09 -11.69
CA VAL A 61 -1.86 -20.99 -12.51
C VAL A 61 -2.03 -21.75 -13.82
N LYS A 62 -2.63 -22.95 -13.82
CA LYS A 62 -2.87 -23.72 -15.05
C LYS A 62 -3.76 -23.00 -16.07
N GLU A 63 -4.75 -22.24 -15.61
CA GLU A 63 -5.65 -21.48 -16.48
C GLU A 63 -4.94 -20.28 -17.12
N TYR A 64 -4.05 -19.62 -16.38
CA TYR A 64 -3.42 -18.36 -16.81
C TYR A 64 -2.00 -18.51 -17.35
N SER A 65 -1.29 -19.62 -17.09
CA SER A 65 0.03 -19.90 -17.64
C SER A 65 0.02 -20.29 -19.13
N LEU A 66 -1.16 -20.34 -19.75
CA LEU A 66 -1.32 -20.60 -21.19
C LEU A 66 -1.29 -19.31 -22.04
N ASN A 67 -1.22 -18.14 -21.41
CA ASN A 67 -1.31 -16.83 -22.08
C ASN A 67 -0.13 -15.89 -21.75
N VAL A 68 1.03 -16.43 -21.38
CA VAL A 68 2.30 -15.67 -21.23
C VAL A 68 3.33 -16.20 -22.21
#